data_AF-A0A2K3QN73-F1
#
_entry.id   AF-A0A2K3QN73-F1
#
_cell.length_a   1.000
_cell.length_b   1.000
_cell.length_c   1.000
_cell.angle_alpha   90.00
_cell.angle_beta   90.00
_cell.angle_gamma   90.00
#
_symmetry.space_group_name_H-M   'P 1'
#
loop_
_entity.id
_entity.type
_entity.pdbx_description
1 polymer ?
#
loop_
_entity_poly.entity_id
_entity_poly.type
_entity_poly.pdbx_seq_one_letter_code
_entity_poly.pdbx_strand_id
1 'polypeptide(L)'
;MAVNLAELDAHEQPSDEMRAEWKHFSRLEPEVLLRDDRVDDPRLPPEESGLHTAGIITREQIAEAFSHLDPEYESHAQSDAPILIHPILPGPPSTSH
;
A
#
# COMPACT_ATOMS: atom_id res chain seq x y z
N MET A 1 -16.95 11.30 4.89
CA MET A 1 -17.98 10.24 4.82
C MET A 1 -17.24 8.92 4.95
N ALA A 2 -17.53 8.11 5.97
CA ALA A 2 -16.93 6.78 6.07
C ALA A 2 -17.70 5.86 5.10
N VAL A 3 -17.05 5.45 4.01
CA VAL A 3 -17.62 4.47 3.07
C VAL A 3 -17.68 3.13 3.78
N ASN A 4 -18.86 2.53 3.88
CA ASN A 4 -18.98 1.15 4.36
C ASN A 4 -18.48 0.23 3.26
N LEU A 5 -17.27 -0.31 3.42
CA LEU A 5 -16.62 -1.18 2.45
C LEU A 5 -17.44 -2.43 2.11
N ALA A 6 -18.31 -2.88 3.02
CA ALA A 6 -19.18 -4.04 2.81
C ALA A 6 -20.33 -3.77 1.81
N GLU A 7 -20.56 -2.51 1.44
CA GLU A 7 -21.60 -2.08 0.50
C GLU A 7 -21.03 -1.76 -0.90
N LEU A 8 -19.71 -1.92 -1.10
CA LEU A 8 -19.09 -1.71 -2.41
C LEU A 8 -19.45 -2.85 -3.37
N ASP A 9 -20.22 -2.53 -4.42
CA ASP A 9 -20.50 -3.45 -5.53
C ASP A 9 -19.43 -3.31 -6.61
N ALA A 10 -18.65 -4.36 -6.82
CA ALA A 10 -17.59 -4.40 -7.83
C ALA A 10 -18.11 -4.29 -9.28
N HIS A 11 -19.41 -4.51 -9.52
CA HIS A 11 -20.04 -4.35 -10.83
C HIS A 11 -20.66 -2.97 -11.05
N GLU A 12 -20.79 -2.16 -9.98
CA GLU A 12 -21.28 -0.80 -10.08
C GLU A 12 -20.27 0.06 -10.85
N GLN A 13 -20.78 0.87 -11.78
CA GLN A 13 -19.93 1.81 -12.50
C GLN A 13 -19.53 2.97 -11.58
N PRO A 14 -18.29 3.45 -11.65
CA PRO A 14 -17.87 4.58 -10.85
C PRO A 14 -18.73 5.81 -11.19
N SER A 15 -19.12 6.54 -10.15
CA SER A 15 -19.92 7.76 -10.29
C SER A 15 -19.20 8.80 -11.16
N ASP A 16 -19.95 9.79 -11.67
CA ASP A 16 -19.35 10.90 -12.42
C ASP A 16 -18.30 11.66 -11.58
N GLU A 17 -18.53 11.79 -10.27
CA GLU A 17 -17.60 12.40 -9.32
C GLU A 17 -16.31 11.60 -9.22
N MET A 18 -16.38 10.28 -9.03
CA MET A 18 -15.19 9.41 -8.97
C MET A 18 -14.40 9.45 -10.27
N ARG A 19 -15.09 9.45 -11.42
CA ARG A 19 -14.44 9.55 -12.74
C ARG A 19 -13.78 10.91 -12.94
N ALA A 20 -14.38 11.99 -12.44
CA ALA A 20 -13.80 13.33 -12.49
C ALA A 20 -12.55 13.42 -11.59
N GLU A 21 -12.60 12.86 -10.38
CA GLU A 21 -11.47 12.80 -9.44
C GLU A 21 -10.28 12.03 -10.05
N TRP A 22 -10.54 10.83 -10.59
CA TRP A 22 -9.52 10.06 -11.31
C TRP A 22 -8.91 10.83 -12.48
N LYS A 23 -9.75 11.50 -13.28
CA LYS A 23 -9.30 12.29 -14.42
C LYS A 23 -8.43 13.49 -13.99
N HIS A 24 -8.69 14.06 -12.83
CA HIS A 24 -7.85 15.11 -12.25
C HIS A 24 -6.46 14.54 -11.93
N PHE A 25 -6.38 13.51 -11.09
CA PHE A 25 -5.10 12.94 -10.65
C PHE A 25 -4.28 12.32 -11.79
N SER A 26 -4.93 11.62 -12.73
CA SER A 26 -4.25 10.98 -13.87
C SER A 26 -3.59 11.95 -14.86
N ARG A 27 -3.84 13.25 -14.71
CA ARG A 27 -3.24 14.32 -15.55
C ARG A 27 -2.22 15.16 -14.80
N LEU A 28 -2.02 14.93 -13.51
CA LEU A 28 -1.03 15.65 -12.73
C LEU A 28 0.36 15.08 -13.04
N GLU A 29 1.36 15.96 -13.00
CA GLU A 29 2.76 15.55 -13.11
C GLU A 29 3.18 14.77 -11.85
N PRO A 30 4.10 13.79 -11.96
CA PRO A 30 4.53 12.96 -10.83
C PRO A 30 5.00 13.77 -9.62
N GLU A 31 5.70 14.89 -9.83
CA GLU A 31 6.21 15.74 -8.75
C GLU A 31 5.09 16.46 -7.98
N VAL A 32 3.95 16.67 -8.62
CA VAL A 32 2.75 17.25 -7.99
C VAL A 32 2.06 16.19 -7.14
N LEU A 33 1.93 14.96 -7.65
CA LEU A 33 1.34 13.84 -6.92
C LEU A 33 2.10 13.53 -5.63
N LEU A 34 3.44 13.60 -5.66
CA LEU A 34 4.29 13.37 -4.49
C LEU A 34 4.14 14.40 -3.37
N ARG A 35 3.46 15.53 -3.63
CA ARG A 35 3.26 16.63 -2.67
C ARG A 35 1.78 16.86 -2.35
N ASP A 36 0.89 16.03 -2.89
CA ASP A 36 -0.54 16.15 -2.64
C ASP A 36 -0.88 15.40 -1.35
N ASP A 37 -1.36 16.12 -0.34
CA ASP A 37 -1.71 15.58 0.99
C ASP A 37 -2.84 14.53 0.96
N ARG A 38 -3.50 14.34 -0.19
CA ARG A 38 -4.53 13.31 -0.38
C ARG A 38 -3.96 11.96 -0.82
N VAL A 39 -2.65 11.88 -1.07
CA VAL A 39 -1.97 10.65 -1.50
C VAL A 39 -1.06 10.17 -0.37
N ASP A 40 -1.43 9.06 0.25
CA ASP A 40 -0.60 8.43 1.29
C ASP A 40 0.72 7.93 0.69
N ASP A 41 1.86 8.40 1.23
CA ASP A 41 3.19 7.96 0.81
C ASP A 41 3.75 6.90 1.78
N PRO A 42 3.89 5.62 1.37
CA PRO A 42 4.39 4.55 2.22
C PRO A 42 5.87 4.66 2.58
N ARG A 43 6.60 5.62 2.00
CA ARG A 43 8.01 5.88 2.29
C ARG A 43 8.19 6.87 3.45
N LEU A 44 7.13 7.59 3.82
CA LEU A 44 7.15 8.50 4.96
C LEU A 44 7.01 7.74 6.29
N PRO A 45 7.42 8.35 7.42
CA PRO A 45 7.17 7.77 8.74
C PRO A 45 5.69 7.45 8.95
N PRO A 46 5.33 6.40 9.75
CA PRO A 46 3.94 6.03 10.01
C PRO A 46 3.06 7.18 10.55
N GLU A 47 3.67 8.10 11.30
CA GLU A 47 3.04 9.30 11.86
C GLU A 47 2.57 10.28 10.77
N GLU A 48 3.15 10.20 9.58
CA GLU A 48 2.94 11.12 8.45
C GLU A 48 2.22 10.46 7.26
N SER A 49 2.32 9.13 7.11
CA SER A 49 1.79 8.41 5.95
C SER A 49 0.34 7.95 6.10
N GLY A 50 -0.25 8.00 7.30
CA GLY A 50 -1.58 7.44 7.56
C GLY A 50 -1.66 5.91 7.52
N LEU A 51 -0.54 5.23 7.25
CA LEU A 51 -0.44 3.77 7.18
C LEU A 51 0.06 3.19 8.51
N HIS A 52 -0.49 2.03 8.87
CA HIS A 52 -0.10 1.30 10.07
C HIS A 52 0.74 0.08 9.69
N THR A 53 1.72 -0.27 10.52
CA THR A 53 2.47 -1.52 10.36
C THR A 53 1.70 -2.67 10.98
N ALA A 54 1.32 -3.66 10.17
CA ALA A 54 0.65 -4.89 10.63
C ALA A 54 1.63 -6.00 10.98
N GLY A 55 2.85 -5.94 10.46
CA GLY A 55 3.89 -6.95 10.66
C GLY A 55 5.16 -6.62 9.90
N ILE A 56 6.14 -7.50 10.00
CA ILE A 56 7.45 -7.34 9.37
C ILE A 56 7.81 -8.67 8.71
N ILE A 57 8.27 -8.62 7.46
CA ILE A 57 8.98 -9.73 6.82
C ILE A 57 10.46 -9.48 7.08
N THR A 58 11.08 -10.39 7.82
CA THR A 58 12.51 -10.26 8.17
C THR A 58 13.38 -10.37 6.92
N ARG A 59 14.54 -9.71 6.94
CA ARG A 59 15.56 -9.84 5.89
C ARG A 59 15.90 -11.30 5.62
N GLU A 60 15.99 -12.13 6.66
CA GLU A 60 16.30 -13.56 6.53
C GLU A 60 15.22 -14.30 5.73
N GLN A 61 13.94 -14.03 6.00
CA GLN A 61 12.83 -14.59 5.23
C GLN A 61 12.85 -14.13 3.77
N ILE A 62 13.21 -12.86 3.52
CA ILE A 62 13.36 -12.33 2.15
C ILE A 62 14.53 -13.01 1.43
N ALA A 63 15.66 -13.17 2.12
CA ALA A 63 16.86 -13.82 1.60
C ALA A 63 16.59 -15.27 1.22
N GLU A 64 15.94 -16.02 2.13
CA GLU A 64 15.49 -17.39 1.89
C GLU A 64 14.55 -17.46 0.69
N ALA A 65 13.53 -16.59 0.63
CA ALA A 65 12.59 -16.53 -0.48
C ALA A 65 13.28 -16.25 -1.83
N PHE A 66 14.25 -15.33 -1.86
CA PHE A 66 15.00 -15.00 -3.08
C PHE A 66 15.91 -16.14 -3.52
N SER A 67 16.51 -16.88 -2.58
CA SER A 67 17.35 -18.05 -2.89
C SER A 67 16.62 -19.16 -3.65
N HIS A 68 15.29 -19.25 -3.50
CA HIS A 68 14.45 -20.18 -4.26
C HIS A 68 14.31 -19.81 -5.74
N LEU A 69 14.55 -18.56 -6.11
CA LEU A 69 14.59 -18.12 -7.51
C LEU A 69 15.97 -18.40 -8.12
N ASP A 70 17.02 -17.94 -7.45
CA ASP A 70 18.42 -18.26 -7.72
C ASP A 70 19.24 -17.98 -6.44
N PRO A 71 20.18 -18.85 -6.03
CA PRO A 71 21.05 -18.60 -4.89
C PRO A 71 21.80 -17.25 -4.92
N GLU A 72 22.08 -16.69 -6.11
CA GLU A 72 22.76 -15.38 -6.21
C GLU A 72 21.91 -14.22 -5.65
N TYR A 73 20.58 -14.39 -5.67
CA TYR A 73 19.63 -13.36 -5.26
C TYR A 73 19.46 -13.23 -3.75
N GLU A 74 19.96 -14.18 -2.95
CA GLU A 74 19.97 -14.07 -1.48
C GLU A 74 20.57 -12.72 -1.03
N SER A 75 21.63 -12.29 -1.71
CA SER A 75 22.34 -11.04 -1.43
C SER A 75 21.53 -9.76 -1.70
N HIS A 76 20.39 -9.84 -2.41
CA HIS A 76 19.51 -8.70 -2.64
C HIS A 76 18.60 -8.38 -1.45
N ALA A 77 18.52 -9.24 -0.44
CA ALA A 77 17.79 -8.94 0.79
C ALA A 77 18.59 -7.92 1.64
N GLN A 78 18.27 -6.63 1.48
CA GLN A 78 19.02 -5.54 2.11
C GLN A 78 18.53 -5.20 3.52
N SER A 79 17.25 -5.37 3.81
CA SER A 79 16.63 -5.01 5.09
C SER A 79 15.34 -5.78 5.32
N ASP A 80 14.82 -5.69 6.54
CA ASP A 80 13.44 -6.05 6.84
C ASP A 80 12.46 -5.23 5.98
N ALA A 81 11.32 -5.80 5.64
CA ALA A 81 10.26 -5.15 4.89
C ALA A 81 8.99 -5.05 5.75
N PRO A 82 8.46 -3.84 6.00
CA PRO A 82 7.22 -3.68 6.75
C PRO A 82 6.01 -4.08 5.91
N ILE A 83 5.03 -4.72 6.56
CA ILE A 83 3.70 -4.95 5.99
C ILE A 83 2.83 -3.77 6.41
N LEU A 84 2.45 -2.94 5.44
CA LEU A 84 1.64 -1.74 5.65
C LEU A 84 0.16 -2.03 5.40
N ILE A 85 -0.71 -1.49 6.26
CA ILE A 85 -2.16 -1.53 6.12
C ILE A 85 -2.72 -0.10 6.25
N HIS A 86 -3.79 0.17 5.51
CA HIS A 86 -4.53 1.42 5.66
C HIS A 86 -5.80 1.16 6.49
N PRO A 87 -6.10 1.95 7.54
CA PRO A 87 -7.23 1.68 8.46
C PRO A 87 -8.61 1.57 7.78
N ILE A 88 -8.80 2.26 6.65
CA ILE A 88 -10.06 2.24 5.88
C ILE A 88 -10.09 1.22 4.75
N LEU A 89 -8.99 0.53 4.44
CA LEU A 89 -8.99 -0.50 3.41
C LEU A 89 -9.15 -1.87 4.07
N PRO A 90 -9.93 -2.79 3.49
CA PRO A 90 -10.07 -4.11 4.07
C PRO A 90 -8.75 -4.85 3.89
N GLY A 91 -8.04 -5.08 5.00
CA GLY A 91 -6.81 -5.85 5.02
C GLY A 91 -7.06 -7.36 5.13
N PRO A 92 -6.05 -8.21 4.85
CA PRO A 92 -6.07 -9.58 5.32
C PRO A 92 -6.19 -9.58 6.86
N PRO A 93 -6.95 -10.52 7.47
CA PRO A 93 -7.17 -10.53 8.91
C PRO A 93 -5.81 -10.52 9.64
N SER A 94 -5.66 -9.62 10.61
CA SER A 94 -4.47 -9.56 11.46
C SER A 94 -4.32 -10.89 12.19
N THR A 95 -3.44 -11.77 11.71
CA THR A 95 -2.98 -12.92 12.49
C THR A 95 -2.16 -12.38 13.65
N SER A 96 -2.81 -12.22 14.80
CA SER A 96 -2.11 -12.02 16.07
C SER A 96 -1.30 -13.29 16.35
N HIS A 97 0.02 -13.17 16.36
CA HIS A 97 0.94 -14.19 16.87
C HIS A 97 1.29 -13.88 18.32
#